data_AF-A0A7W4B2T6-F1
#
_entry.id   AF-A0A7W4B2T6-F1
#
_cell.length_a   1.000
_cell.length_b   1.000
_cell.length_c   1.000
_cell.angle_alpha   90.00
_cell.angle_beta   90.00
_cell.angle_gamma   90.00
#
_symmetry.space_group_name_H-M   'P 1'
#
loop_
_entity.id
_entity.type
_entity.pdbx_description
1 polymer ?
#
loop_
_entity_poly.entity_id
_entity_poly.type
_entity_poly.pdbx_seq_one_letter_code
_entity_poly.pdbx_strand_id
1 'polypeptide(L)'
;MFTRGSLTSTILSLMLVVILLSSSLAVFSIVSLTFSLGDARGINASGSLRMQSYRLLLDANIGSHNIDEKIADFETTLNSEALKRSLAWYSPKEMRDQYVLVIHKWQVMKVYIEEGNIRLYSASLTDFVNTIDTLVLNMEQFAAFKLKLLVIGQIIGLSILLIIAFFAVAFTRKRVVKPLQLLIESSTTISKGNFKVKMPKTDYIELTALGNALQKTAAELASLYEDLENQVNEKTLALTRTNNELKFLYDNLVMLHANKLDYKALQSAINQLKYYESLSYLRLVIEHDDGSKDIIKAEGGWPDELPIESLHFPLLIEKTQLGYLDVIS
;
A
#
# COMPACT_ATOMS: atom_id res chain seq x y z
N MET A 1 -13.46 14.59 7.56
CA MET A 1 -13.55 13.17 7.93
C MET A 1 -13.46 12.37 6.63
N PHE A 2 -12.25 11.93 6.25
CA PHE A 2 -12.06 11.20 4.99
C PHE A 2 -12.63 9.80 5.16
N THR A 3 -13.59 9.43 4.30
CA THR A 3 -14.14 8.07 4.23
C THR A 3 -13.01 7.09 4.01
N ARG A 4 -12.89 6.07 4.88
CA ARG A 4 -11.89 5.00 4.73
C ARG A 4 -12.15 4.27 3.42
N GLY A 5 -11.27 4.45 2.44
CA GLY A 5 -11.38 3.78 1.15
C GLY A 5 -10.78 2.38 1.20
N SER A 6 -11.22 1.51 0.28
CA SER A 6 -10.51 0.26 0.03
C SER A 6 -9.21 0.53 -0.73
N LEU A 7 -8.12 -0.11 -0.31
CA LEU A 7 -6.83 -0.03 -0.98
C LEU A 7 -6.93 -0.55 -2.41
N THR A 8 -7.59 -1.69 -2.60
CA THR A 8 -7.74 -2.33 -3.92
C THR A 8 -8.54 -1.44 -4.86
N SER A 9 -9.66 -0.86 -4.38
CA SER A 9 -10.46 0.09 -5.16
C SER A 9 -9.67 1.32 -5.59
N THR A 10 -8.80 1.85 -4.72
CA THR A 10 -7.95 3.00 -5.02
C THR A 10 -6.92 2.67 -6.10
N ILE A 11 -6.24 1.52 -5.99
CA ILE A 11 -5.27 1.06 -6.98
C ILE A 11 -5.96 0.80 -8.33
N LEU A 12 -7.09 0.09 -8.32
CA LEU A 12 -7.86 -0.19 -9.53
C LEU A 12 -8.32 1.10 -10.23
N SER A 13 -8.81 2.08 -9.46
CA SER A 13 -9.22 3.38 -10.02
C SER A 13 -8.05 4.11 -10.68
N LEU A 14 -6.88 4.14 -10.03
CA LEU A 14 -5.68 4.75 -10.61
C LEU A 14 -5.25 4.03 -11.91
N MET A 15 -5.25 2.69 -11.91
CA MET A 15 -4.94 1.90 -13.09
C MET A 15 -5.92 2.17 -14.23
N LEU A 16 -7.23 2.18 -13.94
CA LEU A 16 -8.26 2.45 -14.93
C LEU A 16 -8.12 3.84 -15.54
N VAL A 17 -7.84 4.87 -14.74
CA VAL A 17 -7.62 6.23 -15.24
C VAL A 17 -6.44 6.27 -16.21
N VAL A 18 -5.31 5.62 -15.87
CA VAL A 18 -4.13 5.56 -16.75
C VAL A 18 -4.42 4.77 -18.04
N ILE A 19 -5.07 3.62 -17.93
CA ILE A 19 -5.44 2.78 -19.09
C ILE A 19 -6.40 3.52 -20.02
N LEU A 20 -7.44 4.15 -19.48
CA LEU A 20 -8.40 4.91 -20.28
C LEU A 20 -7.73 6.08 -20.97
N LEU A 21 -6.93 6.87 -20.23
CA LEU A 21 -6.23 8.02 -20.80
C LEU A 21 -5.26 7.61 -21.92
N SER A 22 -4.42 6.60 -21.68
CA SER A 22 -3.48 6.08 -22.68
C SER A 22 -4.20 5.51 -23.91
N SER A 23 -5.30 4.79 -23.70
CA SER A 23 -6.12 4.24 -24.78
C SER A 23 -6.79 5.34 -25.60
N SER A 24 -7.31 6.39 -24.95
CA SER A 24 -7.86 7.56 -25.63
C SER A 24 -6.83 8.27 -26.49
N LEU A 25 -5.59 8.43 -26.00
CA LEU A 25 -4.49 9.02 -26.78
C LEU A 25 -4.12 8.16 -28.00
N ALA A 26 -4.12 6.85 -27.85
CA ALA A 26 -3.86 5.92 -28.95
C ALA A 26 -4.98 5.98 -30.01
N VAL A 27 -6.25 5.93 -29.59
CA VAL A 27 -7.41 6.06 -30.48
C VAL A 27 -7.37 7.40 -31.21
N PHE A 28 -7.12 8.50 -30.49
CA PHE A 28 -6.97 9.83 -31.09
C PHE A 28 -5.86 9.86 -32.15
N SER A 29 -4.71 9.22 -31.90
CA SER A 29 -3.60 9.12 -32.85
C SER A 29 -4.01 8.35 -34.11
N ILE A 30 -4.60 7.16 -33.95
CA ILE A 30 -5.02 6.28 -35.05
C ILE A 30 -6.07 6.98 -35.93
N VAL A 31 -7.08 7.59 -35.30
CA VAL A 31 -8.13 8.34 -36.02
C VAL A 31 -7.49 9.48 -36.80
N SER A 32 -6.65 10.30 -36.16
CA SER A 32 -6.00 11.44 -36.81
C SER A 32 -5.10 11.03 -37.98
N LEU A 33 -4.34 9.93 -37.85
CA LEU A 33 -3.51 9.39 -38.92
C LEU A 33 -4.35 8.86 -40.10
N THR A 34 -5.49 8.22 -39.80
CA THR A 34 -6.42 7.72 -40.82
C THR A 34 -6.98 8.85 -41.67
N PHE A 35 -7.29 9.99 -41.06
CA PHE A 35 -7.69 11.19 -41.81
C PHE A 35 -6.53 11.80 -42.62
N SER A 36 -5.30 11.74 -42.12
CA SER A 36 -4.10 12.27 -42.79
C SER A 36 -3.73 11.52 -44.10
N LEU A 37 -4.04 10.22 -44.19
CA LEU A 37 -3.91 9.46 -45.45
C LEU A 37 -4.71 10.10 -46.61
N GLY A 38 -5.81 10.77 -46.29
CA GLY A 38 -6.59 11.54 -47.26
C GLY A 38 -5.85 12.74 -47.83
N ASP A 39 -5.10 13.43 -46.98
CA ASP A 39 -4.41 14.67 -47.34
C ASP A 39 -3.33 14.40 -48.39
N ALA A 40 -2.54 13.34 -48.20
CA ALA A 40 -1.52 12.94 -49.16
C ALA A 40 -2.10 12.60 -50.54
N ARG A 41 -3.26 11.93 -50.57
CA ARG A 41 -3.97 11.64 -51.83
C ARG A 41 -4.51 12.91 -52.49
N GLY A 42 -5.01 13.87 -51.71
CA GLY A 42 -5.51 15.16 -52.22
C GLY A 42 -4.40 16.02 -52.83
N ILE A 43 -3.25 16.09 -52.16
CA ILE A 43 -2.04 16.77 -52.66
C ILE A 43 -1.56 16.12 -53.96
N ASN A 44 -1.50 14.79 -54.02
CA ASN A 44 -1.10 14.07 -55.23
C ASN A 44 -2.09 14.27 -56.39
N ALA A 45 -3.40 14.19 -56.12
CA ALA A 45 -4.43 14.44 -57.13
C ALA A 45 -4.35 15.88 -57.67
N SER A 46 -4.17 16.87 -56.80
CA SER A 46 -3.96 18.27 -57.21
C SER A 46 -2.68 18.45 -58.03
N GLY A 47 -1.60 17.75 -57.65
CA GLY A 47 -0.37 17.68 -58.45
C GLY A 47 -0.62 17.12 -59.86
N SER A 48 -1.40 16.06 -59.96
CA SER A 48 -1.80 15.46 -61.23
C SER A 48 -2.61 16.42 -62.11
N LEU A 49 -3.47 17.27 -61.54
CA LEU A 49 -4.21 18.30 -62.31
C LEU A 49 -3.26 19.28 -63.01
N ARG A 50 -2.18 19.72 -62.36
CA ARG A 50 -1.18 20.61 -62.99
C ARG A 50 -0.55 19.96 -64.21
N MET A 51 -0.08 18.72 -64.06
CA MET A 51 0.51 17.95 -65.15
C MET A 51 -0.48 17.75 -66.30
N GLN A 52 -1.72 17.36 -65.98
CA GLN A 52 -2.76 17.14 -66.97
C GLN A 52 -3.14 18.42 -67.72
N SER A 53 -3.11 19.58 -67.04
CA SER A 53 -3.36 20.89 -67.66
C SER A 53 -2.33 21.22 -68.74
N TYR A 54 -1.03 20.94 -68.48
CA TYR A 54 0.03 21.11 -69.48
C TYR A 54 -0.03 20.04 -70.58
N ARG A 55 -0.36 18.79 -70.23
CA ARG A 55 -0.50 17.68 -71.18
C ARG A 55 -1.59 17.97 -72.22
N LEU A 56 -2.73 18.53 -71.80
CA LEU A 56 -3.79 18.96 -72.70
C LEU A 56 -3.32 20.00 -73.72
N LEU A 57 -2.51 20.98 -73.31
CA LEU A 57 -1.93 21.95 -74.24
C LEU A 57 -0.99 21.28 -75.26
N LEU A 58 -0.16 20.34 -74.80
CA LEU A 58 0.76 19.60 -75.68
C LEU A 58 -0.02 18.77 -76.71
N ASP A 59 -0.99 17.99 -76.24
CA ASP A 59 -1.80 17.09 -77.06
C ASP A 59 -2.64 17.86 -78.10
N ALA A 60 -3.16 19.04 -77.73
CA ALA A 60 -3.87 19.90 -78.66
C ALA A 60 -2.95 20.53 -79.72
N ASN A 61 -1.72 20.90 -79.36
CA ASN A 61 -0.75 21.45 -80.33
C ASN A 61 -0.32 20.42 -81.40
N ILE A 62 -0.27 19.14 -81.06
CA ILE A 62 0.12 18.06 -81.99
C ILE A 62 -1.07 17.45 -82.74
N GLY A 63 -2.30 17.93 -82.52
CA GLY A 63 -3.50 17.42 -83.19
C GLY A 63 -3.86 15.99 -82.78
N SER A 64 -3.64 15.63 -81.51
CA SER A 64 -3.99 14.32 -80.98
C SER A 64 -5.49 14.05 -81.08
N HIS A 65 -5.88 12.82 -81.46
CA HIS A 65 -7.30 12.42 -81.55
C HIS A 65 -7.92 12.06 -80.18
N ASN A 66 -7.15 12.15 -79.09
CA ASN A 66 -7.57 11.68 -77.76
C ASN A 66 -7.90 12.81 -76.77
N ILE A 67 -8.19 14.04 -77.24
CA ILE A 67 -8.44 15.19 -76.36
C ILE A 67 -9.62 14.91 -75.41
N ASP A 68 -10.71 14.30 -75.89
CA ASP A 68 -11.88 13.96 -75.07
C ASP A 68 -11.54 13.00 -73.93
N GLU A 69 -10.68 12.01 -74.18
CA GLU A 69 -10.18 11.09 -73.16
C GLU A 69 -9.37 11.83 -72.10
N LYS A 70 -8.54 12.81 -72.52
CA LYS A 70 -7.72 13.61 -71.60
C LYS A 70 -8.55 14.59 -70.76
N ILE A 71 -9.64 15.12 -71.32
CA ILE A 71 -10.63 15.89 -70.58
C ILE A 71 -11.30 15.00 -69.52
N ALA A 72 -11.70 13.78 -69.89
CA ALA A 72 -12.30 12.82 -68.97
C ALA A 72 -11.35 12.39 -67.83
N ASP A 73 -10.06 12.16 -68.13
CA ASP A 73 -9.01 11.93 -67.13
C ASP A 73 -8.92 13.08 -66.12
N PHE A 74 -8.92 14.32 -66.64
CA PHE A 74 -8.86 15.52 -65.81
C PHE A 74 -10.07 15.62 -64.90
N GLU A 75 -11.27 15.45 -65.45
CA GLU A 75 -12.52 15.51 -64.68
C GLU A 75 -12.63 14.38 -63.66
N THR A 76 -12.14 13.18 -63.98
CA THR A 76 -12.04 12.06 -63.03
C THR A 76 -11.14 12.42 -61.86
N THR A 77 -10.00 13.05 -62.13
CA THR A 77 -9.06 13.51 -61.09
C THR A 77 -9.71 14.63 -60.27
N LEU A 78 -10.28 15.64 -60.93
CA LEU A 78 -10.91 16.81 -60.31
C LEU A 78 -12.05 16.43 -59.38
N ASN A 79 -12.85 15.43 -59.76
CA ASN A 79 -14.00 14.93 -59.01
C ASN A 79 -13.69 13.75 -58.07
N SER A 80 -12.41 13.41 -57.91
CA SER A 80 -11.99 12.33 -57.03
C SER A 80 -12.38 12.59 -55.56
N GLU A 81 -12.63 11.52 -54.82
CA GLU A 81 -12.95 11.59 -53.39
C GLU A 81 -11.86 12.29 -52.57
N ALA A 82 -10.62 12.27 -53.03
CA ALA A 82 -9.50 12.96 -52.40
C ALA A 82 -9.66 14.49 -52.47
N LEU A 83 -10.08 15.03 -53.62
CA LEU A 83 -10.27 16.48 -53.81
C LEU A 83 -11.61 16.97 -53.28
N LYS A 84 -12.68 16.16 -53.40
CA LYS A 84 -14.01 16.51 -52.84
C LYS A 84 -13.99 16.71 -51.33
N ARG A 85 -13.04 16.10 -50.59
CA ARG A 85 -12.82 16.38 -49.16
C ARG A 85 -12.55 17.85 -48.87
N SER A 86 -12.06 18.62 -49.85
CA SER A 86 -11.94 20.07 -49.72
C SER A 86 -13.27 20.71 -49.36
N LEU A 87 -14.40 20.17 -49.82
CA LEU A 87 -15.77 20.63 -49.52
C LEU A 87 -16.31 20.17 -48.17
N ALA A 88 -15.59 19.33 -47.41
CA ALA A 88 -16.06 18.84 -46.12
C ALA A 88 -16.23 20.00 -45.11
N TRP A 89 -17.13 19.79 -44.14
CA TRP A 89 -17.44 20.78 -43.10
C TRP A 89 -16.23 21.15 -42.23
N TYR A 90 -15.30 20.20 -42.06
CA TYR A 90 -14.08 20.36 -41.26
C TYR A 90 -12.90 20.98 -42.04
N SER A 91 -13.05 21.21 -43.35
CA SER A 91 -12.00 21.81 -44.17
C SER A 91 -11.96 23.34 -43.99
N PRO A 92 -10.80 24.00 -44.15
CA PRO A 92 -10.72 25.46 -44.12
C PRO A 92 -11.55 26.10 -45.23
N LYS A 93 -12.09 27.30 -44.99
CA LYS A 93 -12.89 28.03 -45.98
C LYS A 93 -12.07 28.37 -47.22
N GLU A 94 -10.82 28.77 -47.02
CA GLU A 94 -9.87 29.14 -48.07
C GLU A 94 -9.59 27.95 -49.01
N MET A 95 -9.49 26.74 -48.45
CA MET A 95 -9.31 25.52 -49.23
C MET A 95 -10.58 25.14 -50.01
N ARG A 96 -11.77 25.31 -49.41
CA ARG A 96 -13.05 25.14 -50.11
C ARG A 96 -13.19 26.09 -51.29
N ASP A 97 -13.01 27.38 -51.03
CA ASP A 97 -13.18 28.44 -52.01
C ASP A 97 -12.19 28.26 -53.17
N GLN A 98 -10.95 27.86 -52.85
CA GLN A 98 -9.93 27.59 -53.87
C GLN A 98 -10.28 26.38 -54.73
N TYR A 99 -10.80 25.29 -54.16
CA TYR A 99 -11.24 24.12 -54.93
C TYR A 99 -12.41 24.46 -55.85
N VAL A 100 -13.38 25.24 -55.36
CA VAL A 100 -14.50 25.75 -56.18
C VAL A 100 -13.99 26.66 -57.31
N LEU A 101 -13.00 27.51 -57.04
CA LEU A 101 -12.36 28.34 -58.07
C LEU A 101 -11.66 27.50 -59.15
N VAL A 102 -10.98 26.41 -58.78
CA VAL A 102 -10.39 25.46 -59.74
C VAL A 102 -11.49 24.85 -60.62
N ILE A 103 -12.62 24.43 -60.04
CA ILE A 103 -13.76 23.91 -60.81
C ILE A 103 -14.27 24.95 -61.81
N HIS A 104 -14.47 26.20 -61.37
CA HIS A 104 -14.97 27.26 -62.25
C HIS A 104 -13.98 27.59 -63.38
N LYS A 105 -12.69 27.75 -63.08
CA LYS A 105 -11.68 28.01 -64.13
C LYS A 105 -11.54 26.83 -65.09
N TRP A 106 -11.68 25.59 -64.60
CA TRP A 106 -11.68 24.41 -65.46
C TRP A 106 -12.81 24.45 -66.50
N GLN A 107 -14.03 24.88 -66.14
CA GLN A 107 -15.12 24.97 -67.11
C GLN A 107 -14.77 25.92 -68.28
N VAL A 108 -14.05 27.01 -68.00
CA VAL A 108 -13.57 27.93 -69.06
C VAL A 108 -12.45 27.29 -69.89
N MET A 109 -11.47 26.65 -69.23
CA MET A 109 -10.37 25.95 -69.91
C MET A 109 -10.87 24.80 -70.81
N LYS A 110 -11.90 24.09 -70.37
CA LYS A 110 -12.57 23.02 -71.11
C LYS A 110 -13.17 23.53 -72.41
N VAL A 111 -13.90 24.64 -72.37
CA VAL A 111 -14.44 25.28 -73.60
C VAL A 111 -13.32 25.64 -74.58
N TYR A 112 -12.21 26.23 -74.10
CA TYR A 112 -11.10 26.59 -74.99
C TYR A 112 -10.45 25.39 -75.68
N ILE A 113 -10.32 24.25 -74.98
CA ILE A 113 -9.71 23.05 -75.57
C ILE A 113 -10.68 22.31 -76.49
N GLU A 114 -11.97 22.25 -76.17
CA GLU A 114 -13.03 21.64 -77.00
C GLU A 114 -13.27 22.41 -78.31
N GLU A 115 -13.22 23.75 -78.26
CA GLU A 115 -13.34 24.60 -79.45
C GLU A 115 -12.05 24.69 -80.28
N GLY A 116 -10.97 24.01 -79.86
CA GLY A 116 -9.66 24.08 -80.52
C GLY A 116 -8.97 25.45 -80.40
N ASN A 117 -9.38 26.28 -79.45
CA ASN A 117 -8.81 27.62 -79.23
C ASN A 117 -7.54 27.57 -78.38
N ILE A 118 -6.49 26.96 -78.95
CA ILE A 118 -5.20 26.72 -78.28
C ILE A 118 -4.56 28.02 -77.79
N ARG A 119 -4.76 29.13 -78.51
CA ARG A 119 -4.22 30.44 -78.11
C ARG A 119 -4.82 30.94 -76.79
N LEU A 120 -6.15 30.85 -76.62
CA LEU A 120 -6.79 31.25 -75.36
C LEU A 120 -6.47 30.28 -74.23
N TYR A 121 -6.40 28.97 -74.52
CA TYR A 121 -5.97 27.97 -73.54
C TYR A 121 -4.55 28.27 -73.05
N SER A 122 -3.60 28.45 -73.95
CA SER A 122 -2.19 28.76 -73.64
C SER A 122 -2.06 30.06 -72.84
N ALA A 123 -2.75 31.12 -73.24
CA ALA A 123 -2.73 32.41 -72.53
C ALA A 123 -3.30 32.33 -71.11
N SER A 124 -4.26 31.42 -70.86
CA SER A 124 -4.92 31.24 -69.56
C SER A 124 -4.27 30.16 -68.69
N LEU A 125 -3.42 29.31 -69.27
CA LEU A 125 -2.87 28.12 -68.62
C LEU A 125 -2.06 28.45 -67.37
N THR A 126 -1.20 29.47 -67.42
CA THR A 126 -0.38 29.87 -66.27
C THR A 126 -1.25 30.30 -65.09
N ASP A 127 -2.28 31.10 -65.33
CA ASP A 127 -3.22 31.54 -64.29
C ASP A 127 -4.04 30.36 -63.72
N PHE A 128 -4.47 29.44 -64.58
CA PHE A 128 -5.17 28.22 -64.16
C PHE A 128 -4.28 27.32 -63.28
N VAL A 129 -3.05 27.05 -63.72
CA VAL A 129 -2.09 26.24 -62.97
C VAL A 129 -1.73 26.89 -61.63
N ASN A 130 -1.53 28.22 -61.59
CA ASN A 130 -1.30 28.96 -60.33
C ASN A 130 -2.49 28.84 -59.36
N THR A 131 -3.71 28.74 -59.89
CA THR A 131 -4.92 28.48 -59.08
C THR A 131 -4.87 27.09 -58.46
N ILE A 132 -4.40 26.08 -59.20
CA ILE A 132 -4.18 24.72 -58.67
C ILE A 132 -3.02 24.70 -57.67
N ASP A 133 -1.92 25.43 -57.93
CA ASP A 133 -0.78 25.54 -57.00
C ASP A 133 -1.22 26.12 -55.65
N THR A 134 -2.08 27.14 -55.67
CA THR A 134 -2.64 27.71 -54.43
C THR A 134 -3.51 26.69 -53.69
N LEU A 135 -4.25 25.83 -54.41
CA LEU A 135 -5.00 24.73 -53.79
C LEU A 135 -4.06 23.72 -53.13
N VAL A 136 -2.98 23.33 -53.82
CA VAL A 136 -1.93 22.42 -53.28
C VAL A 136 -1.34 23.01 -51.99
N LEU A 137 -0.96 24.29 -52.02
CA LEU A 137 -0.38 24.97 -50.86
C LEU A 137 -1.35 24.97 -49.66
N ASN A 138 -2.64 25.28 -49.91
CA ASN A 138 -3.66 25.25 -48.86
C ASN A 138 -3.83 23.84 -48.26
N MET A 139 -3.77 22.79 -49.09
CA MET A 139 -3.80 21.40 -48.64
C MET A 139 -2.58 21.03 -47.79
N GLU A 140 -1.38 21.40 -48.23
CA GLU A 140 -0.13 21.14 -47.50
C GLU A 140 -0.11 21.84 -46.14
N GLN A 141 -0.51 23.11 -46.10
CA GLN A 141 -0.60 23.88 -44.85
C GLN A 141 -1.62 23.26 -43.89
N PHE A 142 -2.78 22.84 -44.39
CA PHE A 142 -3.80 22.20 -43.57
C PHE A 142 -3.34 20.83 -43.03
N ALA A 143 -2.67 20.02 -43.86
CA ALA A 143 -2.07 18.75 -43.44
C ALA A 143 -1.01 18.97 -42.35
N ALA A 144 -0.12 19.95 -42.54
CA ALA A 144 0.90 20.32 -41.56
C ALA A 144 0.29 20.83 -40.25
N PHE A 145 -0.79 21.61 -40.32
CA PHE A 145 -1.52 22.08 -39.14
C PHE A 145 -2.13 20.92 -38.34
N LYS A 146 -2.81 19.97 -39.00
CA LYS A 146 -3.36 18.77 -38.34
C LYS A 146 -2.28 17.93 -37.69
N LEU A 147 -1.12 17.77 -38.34
CA LEU A 147 0.02 17.07 -37.75
C LEU A 147 0.56 17.79 -36.51
N LYS A 148 0.69 19.12 -36.55
CA LYS A 148 1.09 19.92 -35.38
C LYS A 148 0.10 19.75 -34.22
N LEU A 149 -1.20 19.81 -34.48
CA LEU A 149 -2.23 19.58 -33.46
C LEU A 149 -2.13 18.18 -32.84
N LEU A 150 -1.92 17.15 -33.67
CA LEU A 150 -1.70 15.78 -33.20
C LEU A 150 -0.49 15.74 -32.26
N VAL A 151 0.66 16.25 -32.68
CA VAL A 151 1.90 16.21 -31.89
C VAL A 151 1.75 16.98 -30.58
N ILE A 152 1.19 18.19 -30.61
CA ILE A 152 0.94 18.99 -29.40
C ILE A 152 -0.01 18.26 -28.46
N GLY A 153 -1.10 17.70 -28.98
CA GLY A 153 -2.04 16.90 -28.22
C GLY A 153 -1.40 15.68 -27.54
N GLN A 154 -0.51 14.98 -28.26
CA GLN A 154 0.25 13.85 -27.70
C GLN A 154 1.25 14.28 -26.62
N ILE A 155 1.94 15.41 -26.79
CA ILE A 155 2.86 15.94 -25.78
C ILE A 155 2.11 16.32 -24.51
N ILE A 156 0.97 17.00 -24.63
CA ILE A 156 0.11 17.38 -23.50
C ILE A 156 -0.42 16.12 -22.81
N GLY A 157 -0.95 15.18 -23.59
CA GLY A 157 -1.46 13.90 -23.09
C GLY A 157 -0.41 13.09 -22.33
N LEU A 158 0.79 12.96 -22.89
CA LEU A 158 1.92 12.29 -22.24
C LEU A 158 2.34 13.00 -20.95
N SER A 159 2.40 14.34 -20.97
CA SER A 159 2.74 15.13 -19.78
C SER A 159 1.74 14.91 -18.65
N ILE A 160 0.44 14.90 -18.95
CA ILE A 160 -0.62 14.60 -17.98
C ILE A 160 -0.45 13.17 -17.43
N LEU A 161 -0.17 12.19 -18.31
CA LEU A 161 0.05 10.80 -17.91
C LEU A 161 1.24 10.68 -16.95
N LEU A 162 2.36 11.33 -17.24
CA LEU A 162 3.54 11.34 -16.38
C LEU A 162 3.26 12.00 -15.02
N ILE A 163 2.50 13.10 -15.01
CA ILE A 163 2.08 13.76 -13.77
C ILE A 163 1.22 12.81 -12.92
N ILE A 164 0.22 12.16 -13.53
CA ILE A 164 -0.64 11.19 -12.85
C ILE A 164 0.20 10.04 -12.29
N ALA A 165 1.12 9.49 -13.09
CA ALA A 165 2.00 8.41 -12.67
C ALA A 165 2.89 8.83 -11.48
N PHE A 166 3.48 10.03 -11.53
CA PHE A 166 4.26 10.58 -10.44
C PHE A 166 3.46 10.69 -9.15
N PHE A 167 2.26 11.28 -9.22
CA PHE A 167 1.37 11.39 -8.05
C PHE A 167 0.91 10.02 -7.55
N ALA A 168 0.60 9.08 -8.44
CA ALA A 168 0.22 7.72 -8.07
C ALA A 168 1.34 7.01 -7.29
N VAL A 169 2.60 7.12 -7.75
CA VAL A 169 3.77 6.56 -7.06
C VAL A 169 3.99 7.24 -5.71
N ALA A 170 3.98 8.57 -5.66
CA ALA A 170 4.19 9.34 -4.43
C ALA A 170 3.09 9.03 -3.39
N PHE A 171 1.84 8.95 -3.83
CA PHE A 171 0.69 8.59 -3.02
C PHE A 171 0.81 7.16 -2.48
N THR A 172 1.12 6.19 -3.35
CA THR A 172 1.31 4.78 -2.97
C THR A 172 2.41 4.63 -1.93
N ARG A 173 3.55 5.29 -2.15
CA ARG A 173 4.67 5.27 -1.19
C ARG A 173 4.26 5.78 0.19
N LYS A 174 3.55 6.91 0.24
CA LYS A 174 3.18 7.56 1.50
C LYS A 174 2.02 6.86 2.24
N ARG A 175 1.00 6.42 1.51
CA ARG A 175 -0.27 5.94 2.09
C ARG A 175 -0.34 4.42 2.20
N VAL A 176 0.45 3.68 1.43
CA VAL A 176 0.40 2.20 1.38
C VAL A 176 1.71 1.62 1.90
N VAL A 177 2.83 1.95 1.24
CA VAL A 177 4.13 1.32 1.54
C VAL A 177 4.61 1.68 2.94
N LYS A 178 4.59 2.96 3.32
CA LYS A 178 5.06 3.40 4.63
C LYS A 178 4.27 2.78 5.80
N PRO A 179 2.92 2.78 5.82
CA PRO A 179 2.16 2.08 6.87
C PRO A 179 2.43 0.58 6.90
N LEU A 180 2.58 -0.06 5.74
CA LEU A 180 2.91 -1.48 5.66
C LEU A 180 4.29 -1.79 6.29
N GLN A 181 5.30 -0.97 6.01
CA GLN A 181 6.62 -1.08 6.64
C GLN A 181 6.55 -0.96 8.17
N LEU A 182 5.77 0.01 8.68
CA LEU A 182 5.58 0.18 10.13
C LEU A 182 4.86 -1.02 10.78
N LEU A 183 3.94 -1.67 10.07
CA LEU A 183 3.32 -2.92 10.53
C LEU A 183 4.33 -4.07 10.59
N ILE A 184 5.21 -4.19 9.60
CA ILE A 184 6.29 -5.19 9.57
C ILE A 184 7.27 -4.96 10.74
N GLU A 185 7.67 -3.71 10.98
CA GLU A 185 8.51 -3.35 12.13
C GLU A 185 7.83 -3.71 13.45
N SER A 186 6.53 -3.41 13.60
CA SER A 186 5.76 -3.75 14.80
C SER A 186 5.69 -5.27 15.02
N SER A 187 5.47 -6.05 13.96
CA SER A 187 5.49 -7.51 14.01
C SER A 187 6.86 -8.06 14.45
N THR A 188 7.93 -7.48 13.93
CA THR A 188 9.31 -7.85 14.31
C THR A 188 9.57 -7.54 15.79
N THR A 189 9.06 -6.43 16.31
CA THR A 189 9.18 -6.05 17.73
C THR A 189 8.41 -7.03 18.64
N ILE A 190 7.18 -7.41 18.27
CA ILE A 190 6.39 -8.45 18.97
C ILE A 190 7.17 -9.77 19.01
N SER A 191 7.75 -10.18 17.87
CA SER A 191 8.53 -11.42 17.77
C SER A 191 9.77 -11.45 18.68
N LYS A 192 10.28 -10.29 19.10
CA LYS A 192 11.40 -10.16 20.03
C LYS A 192 10.97 -10.13 21.51
N GLY A 193 9.69 -10.40 21.80
CA GLY A 193 9.13 -10.39 23.15
C GLY A 193 8.72 -9.01 23.67
N ASN A 194 8.78 -7.97 22.83
CA ASN A 194 8.27 -6.65 23.21
C ASN A 194 6.86 -6.44 22.66
N PHE A 195 5.88 -6.58 23.54
CA PHE A 195 4.46 -6.49 23.19
C PHE A 195 3.89 -5.06 23.26
N LYS A 196 4.67 -4.08 23.75
CA LYS A 196 4.25 -2.68 23.84
C LYS A 196 4.45 -1.97 22.50
N VAL A 197 3.69 -2.39 21.49
CA VAL A 197 3.71 -1.81 20.13
C VAL A 197 2.50 -0.93 19.88
N LYS A 198 2.66 0.07 19.01
CA LYS A 198 1.59 0.97 18.57
C LYS A 198 1.44 0.88 17.06
N MET A 199 0.25 0.48 16.61
CA MET A 199 -0.03 0.33 15.18
C MET A 199 -0.08 1.68 14.45
N PRO A 200 0.40 1.75 13.19
CA PRO A 200 0.34 2.97 12.38
C PRO A 200 -1.11 3.34 12.05
N LYS A 201 -1.40 4.64 12.07
CA LYS A 201 -2.69 5.16 11.56
C LYS A 201 -2.68 5.12 10.04
N THR A 202 -3.74 4.56 9.45
CA THR A 202 -3.93 4.43 8.00
C THR A 202 -5.37 4.74 7.63
N ASP A 203 -5.58 5.21 6.41
CA ASP A 203 -6.91 5.54 5.87
C ASP A 203 -7.56 4.34 5.17
N TYR A 204 -6.83 3.24 4.99
CA TYR A 204 -7.31 2.04 4.30
C TYR A 204 -7.92 1.04 5.27
N ILE A 205 -9.07 0.48 4.90
CA ILE A 205 -9.80 -0.50 5.69
C ILE A 205 -8.94 -1.74 5.92
N GLU A 206 -8.30 -2.24 4.87
CA GLU A 206 -7.51 -3.47 4.89
C GLU A 206 -6.29 -3.36 5.81
N LEU A 207 -5.55 -2.25 5.70
CA LEU A 207 -4.39 -2.00 6.57
C LEU A 207 -4.81 -1.70 8.02
N THR A 208 -5.96 -1.07 8.23
CA THR A 208 -6.51 -0.84 9.57
C THR A 208 -6.90 -2.17 10.23
N ALA A 209 -7.56 -3.05 9.49
CA ALA A 209 -7.94 -4.37 9.98
C ALA A 209 -6.71 -5.20 10.37
N LEU A 210 -5.67 -5.19 9.52
CA LEU A 210 -4.40 -5.86 9.82
C LEU A 210 -3.72 -5.28 11.07
N GLY A 211 -3.65 -3.95 11.20
CA GLY A 211 -3.12 -3.31 12.39
C GLY A 211 -3.89 -3.71 13.65
N ASN A 212 -5.23 -3.64 13.62
CA ASN A 212 -6.06 -4.02 14.76
C ASN A 212 -5.86 -5.49 15.17
N ALA A 213 -5.77 -6.41 14.20
CA ALA A 213 -5.49 -7.81 14.48
C ALA A 213 -4.13 -7.99 15.16
N LEU A 214 -3.08 -7.35 14.62
CA LEU A 214 -1.73 -7.43 15.17
C LEU A 214 -1.62 -6.83 16.58
N GLN A 215 -2.32 -5.70 16.83
CA GLN A 215 -2.40 -5.09 18.16
C GLN A 215 -3.07 -6.01 19.18
N LYS A 216 -4.15 -6.70 18.77
CA LYS A 216 -4.86 -7.65 19.62
C LYS A 216 -3.95 -8.83 19.99
N THR A 217 -3.25 -9.41 19.01
CA THR A 217 -2.29 -10.49 19.26
C THR A 217 -1.16 -10.05 20.20
N ALA A 218 -0.65 -8.83 20.05
CA ALA A 218 0.35 -8.30 20.97
C ALA A 218 -0.18 -8.19 22.41
N ALA A 219 -1.42 -7.70 22.59
CA ALA A 219 -2.04 -7.57 23.90
C ALA A 219 -2.30 -8.94 24.56
N GLU A 220 -2.75 -9.94 23.79
CA GLU A 220 -2.96 -11.30 24.27
C GLU A 220 -1.64 -11.97 24.70
N LEU A 221 -0.57 -11.80 23.91
CA LEU A 221 0.77 -12.28 24.28
C LEU A 221 1.29 -11.58 25.53
N ALA A 222 1.12 -10.26 25.65
CA ALA A 222 1.51 -9.52 26.84
C ALA A 222 0.86 -10.10 28.11
N SER A 223 -0.45 -10.32 28.07
CA SER A 223 -1.20 -10.93 29.17
C SER A 223 -0.71 -12.33 29.49
N LEU A 224 -0.50 -13.17 28.48
CA LEU A 224 -0.03 -14.54 28.67
C LEU A 224 1.35 -14.60 29.35
N TYR A 225 2.28 -13.72 28.95
CA TYR A 225 3.60 -13.66 29.56
C TYR A 225 3.56 -13.09 30.97
N GLU A 226 2.72 -12.08 31.24
CA GLU A 226 2.51 -11.54 32.59
C GLU A 226 1.92 -12.60 33.54
N ASP A 227 0.92 -13.36 33.09
CA ASP A 227 0.32 -14.46 33.86
C ASP A 227 1.34 -15.58 34.12
N LEU A 228 2.20 -15.89 33.16
CA LEU A 228 3.27 -16.88 33.31
C LEU A 228 4.33 -16.41 34.32
N GLU A 229 4.73 -15.14 34.25
CA GLU A 229 5.69 -14.54 35.18
C GLU A 229 5.16 -14.55 36.62
N ASN A 230 3.88 -14.21 36.80
CA ASN A 230 3.21 -14.30 38.10
C ASN A 230 3.19 -15.74 38.63
N GLN A 231 2.84 -16.72 37.80
CA GLN A 231 2.84 -18.14 38.21
C GLN A 231 4.25 -18.64 38.57
N VAL A 232 5.28 -18.23 37.82
CA VAL A 232 6.67 -18.56 38.13
C VAL A 232 7.05 -17.97 39.48
N ASN A 233 6.74 -16.70 39.72
CA ASN A 233 7.04 -16.03 40.98
C ASN A 233 6.33 -16.69 42.16
N GLU A 234 5.04 -17.02 42.03
CA GLU A 234 4.29 -17.75 43.06
C GLU A 234 4.92 -19.12 43.37
N LYS A 235 5.31 -19.88 42.35
CA LYS A 235 5.99 -21.18 42.54
C LYS A 235 7.36 -21.01 43.17
N THR A 236 8.13 -19.99 42.81
CA THR A 236 9.44 -19.69 43.41
C THR A 236 9.30 -19.29 44.88
N LEU A 237 8.29 -18.48 45.23
CA LEU A 237 8.00 -18.11 46.61
C LEU A 237 7.59 -19.33 47.43
N ALA A 238 6.67 -20.16 46.91
CA ALA A 238 6.24 -21.39 47.57
C ALA A 238 7.42 -22.36 47.79
N LEU A 239 8.25 -22.57 46.77
CA LEU A 239 9.43 -23.45 46.87
C LEU A 239 10.43 -22.93 47.90
N THR A 240 10.67 -21.61 47.92
CA THR A 240 11.58 -20.96 48.88
C THR A 240 11.08 -21.12 50.31
N ARG A 241 9.77 -20.95 50.52
CA ARG A 241 9.12 -21.19 51.82
C ARG A 241 9.30 -22.63 52.28
N THR A 242 8.98 -23.61 51.42
CA THR A 242 9.16 -25.04 51.74
C THR A 242 10.62 -25.39 52.03
N ASN A 243 11.57 -24.81 51.28
CA ASN A 243 13.00 -25.03 51.52
C ASN A 243 13.45 -24.44 52.87
N ASN A 244 12.97 -23.25 53.23
CA ASN A 244 13.27 -22.63 54.52
C ASN A 244 12.68 -23.45 55.68
N GLU A 245 11.46 -23.96 55.54
CA GLU A 245 10.81 -24.85 56.52
C GLU A 245 11.62 -26.15 56.70
N LEU A 246 12.02 -26.81 55.60
CA LEU A 246 12.85 -28.02 55.65
C LEU A 246 14.21 -27.75 56.30
N LYS A 247 14.85 -26.63 55.97
CA LYS A 247 16.13 -26.23 56.57
C LYS A 247 15.97 -26.01 58.07
N PHE A 248 14.92 -25.34 58.51
CA PHE A 248 14.61 -25.17 59.93
C PHE A 248 14.43 -26.52 60.64
N LEU A 249 13.64 -27.43 60.06
CA LEU A 249 13.47 -28.77 60.63
C LEU A 249 14.78 -29.55 60.71
N TYR A 250 15.62 -29.47 59.66
CA TYR A 250 16.93 -30.11 59.63
C TYR A 250 17.89 -29.53 60.67
N ASP A 251 18.01 -28.20 60.75
CA ASP A 251 18.88 -27.51 61.70
C ASP A 251 18.48 -27.85 63.16
N ASN A 252 17.17 -27.93 63.44
CA ASN A 252 16.68 -28.40 64.74
C ASN A 252 17.01 -29.87 65.00
N LEU A 253 16.83 -30.75 64.01
CA LEU A 253 17.12 -32.18 64.16
C LEU A 253 18.62 -32.42 64.40
N VAL A 254 19.49 -31.71 63.68
CA VAL A 254 20.95 -31.75 63.89
C VAL A 254 21.31 -31.21 65.28
N MET A 255 20.73 -30.10 65.72
CA MET A 255 20.99 -29.55 67.05
C MET A 255 20.56 -30.51 68.17
N LEU A 256 19.43 -31.20 67.99
CA LEU A 256 18.92 -32.19 68.94
C LEU A 256 19.74 -33.50 68.95
N HIS A 257 20.32 -33.88 67.80
CA HIS A 257 21.16 -35.09 67.69
C HIS A 257 22.64 -34.87 68.06
N ALA A 258 23.18 -33.66 67.94
CA ALA A 258 24.62 -33.42 67.99
C ALA A 258 25.24 -33.32 69.40
N ASN A 259 24.46 -33.35 70.48
CA ASN A 259 25.02 -33.38 71.83
C ASN A 259 24.18 -34.28 72.75
N LYS A 260 24.81 -34.88 73.77
CA LYS A 260 24.10 -35.40 74.95
C LYS A 260 23.13 -34.30 75.39
N LEU A 261 21.82 -34.59 75.40
CA LEU A 261 20.78 -33.63 75.78
C LEU A 261 21.11 -33.03 77.16
N ASP A 262 21.77 -31.87 77.15
CA ASP A 262 21.98 -31.04 78.32
C ASP A 262 20.94 -29.91 78.27
N TYR A 263 20.49 -29.47 79.44
CA TYR A 263 19.41 -28.51 79.65
C TYR A 263 19.55 -27.25 78.78
N LYS A 264 20.79 -26.81 78.54
CA LYS A 264 21.09 -25.65 77.67
C LYS A 264 20.71 -25.86 76.20
N ALA A 265 20.88 -27.06 75.66
CA ALA A 265 20.53 -27.35 74.27
C ALA A 265 19.01 -27.32 74.07
N LEU A 266 18.26 -27.90 75.01
CA LEU A 266 16.80 -27.84 75.03
C LEU A 266 16.29 -26.40 75.20
N GLN A 267 16.92 -25.63 76.08
CA GLN A 267 16.56 -24.22 76.28
C GLN A 267 16.81 -23.38 75.00
N SER A 268 17.92 -23.63 74.30
CA SER A 268 18.21 -22.96 73.02
C SER A 268 17.20 -23.35 71.94
N ALA A 269 16.78 -24.62 71.89
CA ALA A 269 15.77 -25.11 70.94
C ALA A 269 14.41 -24.42 71.12
N ILE A 270 13.91 -24.38 72.36
CA ILE A 270 12.64 -23.72 72.64
C ILE A 270 12.75 -22.19 72.42
N ASN A 271 13.89 -21.56 72.70
CA ASN A 271 14.08 -20.15 72.38
C ASN A 271 13.97 -19.88 70.88
N GLN A 272 14.63 -20.69 70.05
CA GLN A 272 14.54 -20.56 68.59
C GLN A 272 13.11 -20.75 68.09
N LEU A 273 12.39 -21.74 68.62
CA LEU A 273 10.98 -21.96 68.28
C LEU A 273 10.10 -20.77 68.69
N LYS A 274 10.31 -20.21 69.90
CA LYS A 274 9.61 -19.02 70.37
C LYS A 274 9.78 -17.84 69.40
N TYR A 275 11.00 -17.57 68.97
CA TYR A 275 11.28 -16.47 68.06
C TYR A 275 10.78 -16.71 66.64
N TYR A 276 10.90 -17.95 66.13
CA TYR A 276 10.46 -18.30 64.79
C TYR A 276 8.93 -18.16 64.63
N GLU A 277 8.17 -18.66 65.61
CA GLU A 277 6.71 -18.61 65.62
C GLU A 277 6.14 -17.33 66.29
N SER A 278 7.00 -16.39 66.71
CA SER A 278 6.62 -15.14 67.39
C SER A 278 5.71 -15.34 68.62
N LEU A 279 6.01 -16.36 69.44
CA LEU A 279 5.21 -16.75 70.60
C LEU A 279 5.50 -15.85 71.82
N SER A 280 4.47 -15.49 72.60
CA SER A 280 4.63 -14.71 73.83
C SER A 280 5.35 -15.50 74.94
N TYR A 281 4.94 -16.75 75.18
CA TYR A 281 5.56 -17.63 76.18
C TYR A 281 5.63 -19.09 75.69
N LEU A 282 6.70 -19.78 76.08
CA LEU A 282 6.93 -21.18 75.75
C LEU A 282 7.64 -21.87 76.91
N ARG A 283 7.13 -23.02 77.35
CA ARG A 283 7.84 -23.90 78.29
C ARG A 283 7.73 -25.36 77.87
N LEU A 284 8.79 -26.09 78.14
CA LEU A 284 8.86 -27.54 78.03
C LEU A 284 8.82 -28.14 79.43
N VAL A 285 7.90 -29.06 79.66
CA VAL A 285 7.81 -29.84 80.90
C VAL A 285 8.10 -31.29 80.55
N ILE A 286 9.13 -31.86 81.16
CA ILE A 286 9.50 -33.27 81.02
C ILE A 286 9.06 -33.96 82.32
N GLU A 287 8.25 -35.00 82.21
CA GLU A 287 7.82 -35.82 83.34
C GLU A 287 8.67 -37.10 83.38
N HIS A 288 9.32 -37.32 84.52
CA HIS A 288 10.11 -38.53 84.76
C HIS A 288 9.25 -39.63 85.39
N ASP A 289 9.68 -40.89 85.24
CA ASP A 289 8.96 -42.06 85.77
C ASP A 289 8.77 -42.04 87.30
N ASP A 290 9.59 -41.26 88.02
CA ASP A 290 9.49 -41.06 89.47
C ASP A 290 8.50 -39.95 89.87
N GLY A 291 7.83 -39.33 88.90
CA GLY A 291 6.87 -38.25 89.08
C GLY A 291 7.49 -36.85 89.22
N SER A 292 8.82 -36.73 89.18
CA SER A 292 9.50 -35.44 89.13
C SER A 292 9.31 -34.76 87.76
N LYS A 293 9.32 -33.43 87.74
CA LYS A 293 9.12 -32.65 86.51
C LYS A 293 10.27 -31.67 86.31
N ASP A 294 10.95 -31.78 85.17
CA ASP A 294 11.89 -30.77 84.72
C ASP A 294 11.17 -29.73 83.87
N ILE A 295 11.24 -28.47 84.29
CA ILE A 295 10.60 -27.36 83.59
C ILE A 295 11.69 -26.50 82.96
N ILE A 296 11.67 -26.40 81.63
CA ILE A 296 12.56 -25.56 80.84
C ILE A 296 11.73 -24.42 80.25
N LYS A 297 12.00 -23.19 80.69
CA LYS A 297 11.30 -22.00 80.22
C LYS A 297 12.13 -21.31 79.13
N ALA A 298 11.47 -20.87 78.07
CA ALA A 298 12.09 -20.01 77.08
C ALA A 298 12.41 -18.62 77.69
N GLU A 299 13.24 -17.84 77.00
CA GLU A 299 13.59 -16.48 77.40
C GLU A 299 12.34 -15.63 77.62
N GLY A 300 12.31 -14.86 78.71
CA GLY A 300 11.12 -14.14 79.19
C GLY A 300 10.29 -14.88 80.25
N GLY A 301 10.63 -16.14 80.56
CA GLY A 301 10.04 -16.89 81.66
C GLY A 301 8.66 -17.49 81.34
N TRP A 302 7.92 -17.83 82.40
CA TRP A 302 6.54 -18.33 82.32
C TRP A 302 5.72 -17.57 83.37
N PRO A 303 4.52 -17.07 83.05
CA PRO A 303 3.72 -16.27 83.97
C PRO A 303 3.29 -17.09 85.21
N ASP A 304 3.42 -16.51 86.40
CA ASP A 304 3.11 -17.15 87.68
C ASP A 304 1.60 -17.06 88.05
N GLU A 305 0.84 -16.17 87.39
CA GLU A 305 -0.61 -15.98 87.56
C GLU A 305 -1.36 -16.43 86.28
N LEU A 306 -2.18 -17.48 86.37
CA LEU A 306 -3.12 -17.91 85.32
C LEU A 306 -4.41 -17.08 85.43
N PRO A 307 -5.00 -16.57 84.32
CA PRO A 307 -5.33 -17.39 83.16
C PRO A 307 -5.08 -16.69 81.81
N ILE A 308 -4.21 -17.26 81.00
CA ILE A 308 -4.26 -17.08 79.56
C ILE A 308 -4.33 -18.50 78.99
N GLU A 309 -5.29 -18.76 78.10
CA GLU A 309 -5.48 -20.08 77.47
C GLU A 309 -4.16 -20.54 76.86
N SER A 310 -3.49 -21.49 77.52
CA SER A 310 -2.26 -22.09 77.02
C SER A 310 -2.60 -23.32 76.18
N LEU A 311 -2.04 -23.40 74.99
CA LEU A 311 -2.10 -24.60 74.16
C LEU A 311 -1.09 -25.63 74.66
N HIS A 312 -1.55 -26.86 74.88
CA HIS A 312 -0.77 -27.94 75.46
C HIS A 312 -0.52 -29.02 74.41
N PHE A 313 0.75 -29.29 74.10
CA PHE A 313 1.15 -30.30 73.13
C PHE A 313 1.88 -31.44 73.86
N PRO A 314 1.36 -32.68 73.85
CA PRO A 314 2.01 -33.79 74.55
C PRO A 314 3.32 -34.20 73.86
N LEU A 315 4.38 -34.45 74.64
CA LEU A 315 5.58 -35.12 74.15
C LEU A 315 5.39 -36.62 74.19
N LEU A 316 5.31 -37.24 73.01
CA LEU A 316 5.09 -38.67 72.87
C LEU A 316 6.31 -39.34 72.23
N ILE A 317 6.82 -40.40 72.87
CA ILE A 317 7.77 -41.35 72.26
C ILE A 317 7.13 -42.72 72.31
N GLU A 318 6.98 -43.37 71.15
CA GLU A 318 6.45 -44.75 71.02
C GLU A 318 5.11 -44.99 71.77
N LYS A 319 4.26 -43.94 71.85
CA LYS A 319 2.96 -43.86 72.55
C LYS A 319 3.01 -43.67 74.07
N THR A 320 4.18 -43.48 74.65
CA THR A 320 4.34 -43.06 76.05
C THR A 320 4.46 -41.54 76.11
N GLN A 321 3.65 -40.90 76.95
CA GLN A 321 3.75 -39.46 77.21
C GLN A 321 4.88 -39.22 78.21
N LEU A 322 5.90 -38.45 77.78
CA LEU A 322 7.09 -38.12 78.56
C LEU A 322 7.06 -36.67 79.08
N GLY A 323 5.97 -35.96 78.84
CA GLY A 323 5.84 -34.55 79.18
C GLY A 323 4.95 -33.80 78.20
N TYR A 324 5.15 -32.49 78.13
CA TYR A 324 4.36 -31.60 77.30
C TYR A 324 5.06 -30.26 77.04
N LEU A 325 4.67 -29.63 75.95
CA LEU A 325 5.06 -28.28 75.59
C LEU A 325 3.84 -27.37 75.76
N ASP A 326 3.97 -26.35 76.60
CA ASP A 326 2.94 -25.32 76.76
C ASP A 326 3.32 -24.07 75.99
N VAL A 327 2.34 -23.55 75.25
CA VAL A 327 2.49 -22.39 74.39
C VAL A 327 1.44 -21.35 74.74
N ILE A 328 1.87 -20.09 74.83
CA ILE A 328 0.99 -18.93 74.82
C ILE A 328 1.45 -18.05 73.66
N SER A 329 0.59 -17.90 72.66
CA SER A 329 0.82 -17.02 71.51
C SER A 329 0.62 -15.57 71.89
#